data_AF-A0A7X4J535-F1
#
_entry.id   AF-A0A7X4J535-F1
#
_cell.length_a   1.000
_cell.length_b   1.000
_cell.length_c   1.000
_cell.angle_alpha   90.00
_cell.angle_beta   90.00
_cell.angle_gamma   90.00
#
_symmetry.space_group_name_H-M   'P 1'
#
loop_
_entity.id
_entity.type
_entity.pdbx_description
1 polymer ?
#
loop_
_entity_poly.entity_id
_entity_poly.type
_entity_poly.pdbx_seq_one_letter_code
_entity_poly.pdbx_strand_id
1 'polypeptide(L)'
;METGKKSTGYGKKVSRQTTQNHAAARADTAPIILTKTRPSHRIAEMGDGQPVVQNSLTMDEVWELYRPDIEEIESHIRRNLNSEAPLINEIAAHILDGGGKRIRPLLLSLCSRLTGYIPKDDLVLGSLIEFIHTATLLHDDVLDEATLRRGRPAARRIWGNRASILAGDYLYSRAMHHIAAFKNHEVNDAMALACKRLAEGEILQLCANRQPLLPEAEYLRIVEYKTGALLAAACKVGGLMGGVSSLQAEELYHFGLNVGIAFQLADDWLDYTANERNLGKTLGQDLMQGMVTLPLIHVLPRLPAEERKSMVAKIERNAIEEGDLLRLTASMHEHGSLSHTRTRSREYIDAALSNLTTFDDSTAKRALIVVADYMVNRDS
;
A
#
# COMPACT_ATOMS: atom_id res chain seq x y z
N MET A 1 -49.24 -36.31 27.20
CA MET A 1 -50.49 -36.77 26.56
C MET A 1 -51.52 -35.70 26.87
N GLU A 2 -52.15 -34.95 25.98
CA GLU A 2 -52.53 -35.11 24.57
C GLU A 2 -52.84 -33.72 23.98
N THR A 3 -52.59 -33.55 22.67
CA THR A 3 -53.36 -32.76 21.65
C THR A 3 -53.64 -31.26 21.89
N GLY A 4 -53.72 -30.34 20.92
CA GLY A 4 -53.88 -30.42 19.47
C GLY A 4 -54.68 -29.19 18.98
N LYS A 5 -54.07 -28.39 18.10
CA LYS A 5 -54.57 -27.35 17.15
C LYS A 5 -56.01 -26.78 17.26
N LYS A 6 -56.13 -25.45 17.09
CA LYS A 6 -56.91 -24.82 16.00
C LYS A 6 -56.58 -23.33 15.79
N SER A 7 -56.65 -22.93 14.53
CA SER A 7 -56.36 -21.62 13.93
C SER A 7 -57.63 -20.82 13.61
N THR A 8 -57.55 -19.49 13.71
CA THR A 8 -58.31 -18.45 12.97
C THR A 8 -57.45 -17.16 13.12
N GLY A 9 -57.20 -16.28 12.16
CA GLY A 9 -57.83 -15.96 10.88
C GLY A 9 -58.43 -14.55 10.95
N TYR A 10 -57.66 -13.49 10.69
CA TYR A 10 -58.18 -12.15 10.36
C TYR A 10 -57.21 -11.39 9.45
N GLY A 11 -57.70 -10.98 8.29
CA GLY A 11 -57.06 -9.99 7.41
C GLY A 11 -57.92 -8.74 7.30
N LYS A 12 -57.29 -7.58 7.08
CA LYS A 12 -57.88 -6.43 6.39
C LYS A 12 -56.80 -5.44 5.91
N LYS A 13 -56.75 -5.30 4.58
CA LYS A 13 -56.54 -4.11 3.72
C LYS A 13 -55.54 -3.03 4.16
N VAL A 14 -54.53 -2.79 3.31
CA VAL A 14 -53.86 -1.49 3.15
C VAL A 14 -53.84 -1.11 1.66
N SER A 15 -54.18 0.14 1.38
CA SER A 15 -54.40 0.77 0.07
C SER A 15 -53.11 1.21 -0.63
N ARG A 16 -53.22 1.40 -1.95
CA ARG A 16 -52.21 1.89 -2.91
C ARG A 16 -51.97 3.42 -2.84
N GLN A 17 -50.86 3.82 -3.46
CA GLN A 17 -50.33 5.16 -3.81
C GLN A 17 -49.58 5.84 -2.63
N THR A 18 -48.31 6.25 -2.76
CA THR A 18 -47.72 7.04 -3.86
C THR A 18 -46.21 6.77 -4.01
N THR A 19 -45.75 6.62 -5.25
CA THR A 19 -44.36 6.70 -5.71
C THR A 19 -43.86 8.14 -5.72
N GLN A 20 -42.69 8.45 -5.15
CA GLN A 20 -41.60 9.25 -5.75
C GLN A 20 -40.54 9.69 -4.73
N ASN A 21 -39.28 9.60 -5.19
CA ASN A 21 -38.11 10.39 -4.80
C ASN A 21 -37.49 10.19 -3.41
N HIS A 22 -36.60 9.21 -3.30
CA HIS A 22 -35.34 9.37 -2.54
C HIS A 22 -34.18 8.97 -3.45
N ALA A 23 -33.71 9.95 -4.23
CA ALA A 23 -32.43 9.87 -4.92
C ALA A 23 -31.32 9.98 -3.87
N ALA A 24 -30.45 8.98 -3.85
CA ALA A 24 -29.27 8.89 -3.01
C ALA A 24 -28.32 10.07 -3.26
N ALA A 25 -27.91 10.74 -2.19
CA ALA A 25 -26.75 11.61 -2.20
C ALA A 25 -25.49 10.74 -2.35
N ARG A 26 -25.03 10.58 -3.60
CA ARG A 26 -23.67 10.13 -3.90
C ARG A 26 -22.75 11.33 -3.71
N ALA A 27 -21.83 11.24 -2.76
CA ALA A 27 -20.71 12.15 -2.69
C ALA A 27 -19.70 11.72 -3.77
N ASP A 28 -19.66 12.47 -4.87
CA ASP A 28 -18.64 12.34 -5.91
C ASP A 28 -17.27 12.76 -5.35
N THR A 29 -16.44 11.79 -4.98
CA THR A 29 -14.98 11.99 -4.91
C THR A 29 -14.41 11.69 -6.29
N ALA A 30 -14.37 12.71 -7.14
CA ALA A 30 -13.70 12.64 -8.44
C ALA A 30 -12.18 12.49 -8.27
N PRO A 31 -11.49 11.73 -9.13
CA PRO A 31 -10.04 11.65 -9.13
C PRO A 31 -9.43 13.01 -9.50
N ILE A 32 -8.36 13.39 -8.79
CA ILE A 32 -7.62 14.63 -9.03
C ILE A 32 -6.91 14.51 -10.39
N ILE A 33 -7.44 15.19 -11.40
CA ILE A 33 -6.80 15.33 -12.71
C ILE A 33 -5.69 16.38 -12.60
N LEU A 34 -4.44 15.95 -12.77
CA LEU A 34 -3.26 16.82 -12.82
C LEU A 34 -3.23 17.62 -14.14
N THR A 35 -3.71 18.86 -14.09
CA THR A 35 -3.34 19.88 -15.09
C THR A 35 -2.96 21.18 -14.40
N LYS A 36 -1.67 21.38 -14.13
CA LYS A 36 -1.10 22.71 -13.95
C LYS A 36 0.13 22.86 -14.85
N THR A 37 -0.09 23.54 -15.96
CA THR A 37 0.92 24.05 -16.88
C THR A 37 1.83 25.05 -16.18
N ARG A 38 3.15 24.88 -16.30
CA ARG A 38 4.18 25.82 -15.79
C ARG A 38 4.22 27.10 -16.64
N PRO A 39 4.37 28.30 -16.06
CA PRO A 39 4.82 29.47 -16.80
C PRO A 39 6.35 29.46 -16.95
N SER A 40 6.82 29.69 -18.17
CA SER A 40 8.23 29.83 -18.55
C SER A 40 8.83 31.13 -18.01
N HIS A 41 9.82 31.07 -17.12
CA HIS A 41 10.65 32.21 -16.76
C HIS A 41 12.05 32.08 -17.37
N ARG A 42 12.46 33.17 -18.04
CA ARG A 42 13.73 33.36 -18.74
C ARG A 42 14.91 33.26 -17.78
N ILE A 43 15.94 32.52 -18.21
CA ILE A 43 17.26 32.45 -17.58
C ILE A 43 17.98 33.77 -17.88
N ALA A 44 18.43 34.46 -16.84
CA ALA A 44 19.43 35.53 -16.93
C ALA A 44 20.78 34.96 -16.49
N GLU A 45 21.78 35.06 -17.35
CA GLU A 45 23.16 34.66 -17.08
C GLU A 45 23.86 35.69 -16.17
N MET A 46 24.60 35.19 -15.16
CA MET A 46 26.04 35.44 -14.91
C MET A 46 26.39 35.25 -13.42
N GLY A 47 27.49 34.52 -13.17
CA GLY A 47 28.16 34.47 -11.88
C GLY A 47 28.94 33.17 -11.64
N ASP A 48 30.18 33.12 -12.17
CA ASP A 48 31.18 32.11 -11.82
C ASP A 48 31.45 32.07 -10.31
N GLY A 49 31.50 30.86 -9.74
CA GLY A 49 32.16 30.64 -8.45
C GLY A 49 31.41 29.77 -7.45
N GLN A 50 31.54 28.46 -7.62
CA GLN A 50 31.58 27.36 -6.63
C GLN A 50 30.81 26.16 -7.19
N PRO A 51 31.39 24.95 -7.26
CA PRO A 51 30.59 23.77 -7.53
C PRO A 51 29.64 23.62 -6.34
N VAL A 52 28.33 23.80 -6.57
CA VAL A 52 27.33 23.32 -5.62
C VAL A 52 27.48 21.81 -5.61
N VAL A 53 28.26 21.29 -4.66
CA VAL A 53 28.32 19.87 -4.38
C VAL A 53 26.96 19.52 -3.80
N GLN A 54 25.98 19.25 -4.67
CA GLN A 54 24.82 18.45 -4.31
C GLN A 54 25.35 17.06 -4.01
N ASN A 55 25.84 16.85 -2.79
CA ASN A 55 26.02 15.50 -2.25
C ASN A 55 24.63 14.90 -2.12
N SER A 56 24.14 14.28 -3.20
CA SER A 56 22.92 13.49 -3.17
C SER A 56 23.20 12.28 -2.29
N LEU A 57 22.53 12.20 -1.15
CA LEU A 57 22.55 11.03 -0.29
C LEU A 57 22.20 9.78 -1.11
N THR A 58 22.90 8.69 -0.89
CA THR A 58 22.56 7.36 -1.39
C THR A 58 21.63 6.65 -0.40
N MET A 59 20.92 5.60 -0.85
CA MET A 59 20.08 4.83 0.05
C MET A 59 20.89 4.16 1.17
N ASP A 60 22.12 3.72 0.88
CA ASP A 60 23.02 3.12 1.88
C ASP A 60 23.42 4.15 2.95
N GLU A 61 23.74 5.38 2.53
CA GLU A 61 24.00 6.47 3.48
C GLU A 61 22.76 6.80 4.33
N VAL A 62 21.54 6.79 3.74
CA VAL A 62 20.30 6.94 4.51
C VAL A 62 20.16 5.82 5.54
N TRP A 63 20.44 4.57 5.17
CA TRP A 63 20.40 3.45 6.12
C TRP A 63 21.39 3.63 7.26
N GLU A 64 22.63 4.04 6.97
CA GLU A 64 23.63 4.27 8.02
C GLU A 64 23.25 5.43 8.95
N LEU A 65 22.77 6.55 8.38
CA LEU A 65 22.36 7.73 9.15
C LEU A 65 21.22 7.42 10.13
N TYR A 66 20.27 6.57 9.74
CA TYR A 66 19.08 6.25 10.54
C TYR A 66 19.13 4.86 11.17
N ARG A 67 20.27 4.16 11.10
CA ARG A 67 20.49 2.86 11.75
C ARG A 67 20.12 2.86 13.23
N PRO A 68 20.51 3.86 14.06
CA PRO A 68 20.15 3.86 15.48
C PRO A 68 18.62 3.87 15.71
N ASP A 69 17.88 4.63 14.92
CA ASP A 69 16.41 4.70 15.00
C ASP A 69 15.79 3.35 14.61
N ILE A 70 16.29 2.70 13.54
CA ILE A 70 15.82 1.39 13.10
C ILE A 70 16.12 0.31 14.15
N GLU A 71 17.30 0.32 14.77
CA GLU A 71 17.67 -0.62 15.83
C GLU A 71 16.79 -0.47 17.07
N GLU A 72 16.43 0.77 17.44
CA GLU A 72 15.51 1.01 18.55
C GLU A 72 14.07 0.61 18.20
N ILE A 73 13.62 0.81 16.97
CA ILE A 73 12.32 0.30 16.48
C ILE A 73 12.30 -1.23 16.56
N GLU A 74 13.36 -1.90 16.13
CA GLU A 74 13.54 -3.36 16.25
C GLU A 74 13.52 -3.83 17.71
N SER A 75 14.13 -3.07 18.61
CA SER A 75 14.05 -3.30 20.05
C SER A 75 12.62 -3.16 20.57
N HIS A 76 11.87 -2.15 20.11
CA HIS A 76 10.46 -1.98 20.47
C HIS A 76 9.57 -3.10 19.94
N ILE A 77 9.78 -3.54 18.68
CA ILE A 77 9.09 -4.69 18.09
C ILE A 77 9.27 -5.91 19.00
N ARG A 78 10.52 -6.25 19.37
CA ARG A 78 10.82 -7.40 20.24
C ARG A 78 10.21 -7.26 21.63
N ARG A 79 10.34 -6.10 22.28
CA ARG A 79 9.77 -5.84 23.62
C ARG A 79 8.25 -5.89 23.63
N ASN A 80 7.61 -5.49 22.53
CA ASN A 80 6.16 -5.50 22.37
C ASN A 80 5.62 -6.86 21.88
N LEU A 81 6.45 -7.89 21.69
CA LEU A 81 5.99 -9.26 21.46
C LEU A 81 6.07 -10.05 22.76
N ASN A 82 5.09 -9.83 23.63
CA ASN A 82 5.03 -10.51 24.92
C ASN A 82 3.59 -10.94 25.21
N SER A 83 3.12 -11.98 24.50
CA SER A 83 1.83 -12.62 24.74
C SER A 83 1.96 -13.71 25.79
N GLU A 84 0.94 -13.84 26.66
CA GLU A 84 0.82 -14.98 27.58
C GLU A 84 0.60 -16.31 26.83
N ALA A 85 0.11 -16.26 25.59
CA ALA A 85 -0.01 -17.42 24.73
C ALA A 85 1.28 -17.62 23.92
N PRO A 86 2.12 -18.64 24.21
CA PRO A 86 3.46 -18.76 23.61
C PRO A 86 3.45 -18.88 22.09
N LEU A 87 2.44 -19.56 21.54
CA LEU A 87 2.27 -19.76 20.10
C LEU A 87 2.19 -18.43 19.32
N ILE A 88 1.60 -17.38 19.90
CA ILE A 88 1.53 -16.06 19.26
C ILE A 88 2.92 -15.47 19.09
N ASN A 89 3.77 -15.60 20.12
CA ASN A 89 5.13 -15.08 20.08
C ASN A 89 5.97 -15.83 19.03
N GLU A 90 5.82 -17.16 18.93
CA GLU A 90 6.49 -17.97 17.91
C GLU A 90 6.11 -17.56 16.48
N ILE A 91 4.79 -17.42 16.22
CA ILE A 91 4.29 -17.04 14.88
C ILE A 91 4.75 -15.63 14.50
N ALA A 92 4.62 -14.67 15.42
CA ALA A 92 5.02 -13.29 15.17
C ALA A 92 6.53 -13.17 14.94
N ALA A 93 7.35 -13.82 15.78
CA ALA A 93 8.80 -13.85 15.61
C ALA A 93 9.20 -14.44 14.25
N HIS A 94 8.57 -15.53 13.81
CA HIS A 94 8.86 -16.16 12.51
C HIS A 94 8.76 -15.19 11.31
N ILE A 95 7.78 -14.28 11.33
CA ILE A 95 7.59 -13.31 10.24
C ILE A 95 8.48 -12.09 10.39
N LEU A 96 8.64 -11.59 11.62
CA LEU A 96 9.45 -10.41 11.90
C LEU A 96 10.94 -10.69 11.69
N ASP A 97 11.42 -11.88 12.07
CA ASP A 97 12.76 -12.40 11.83
C ASP A 97 12.98 -12.87 10.38
N GLY A 98 11.91 -12.97 9.59
CA GLY A 98 11.97 -13.26 8.16
C GLY A 98 12.61 -12.14 7.32
N GLY A 99 13.07 -11.06 7.96
CA GLY A 99 13.68 -9.90 7.32
C GLY A 99 12.66 -8.80 7.00
N GLY A 100 13.04 -7.86 6.14
CA GLY A 100 12.18 -6.74 5.73
C GLY A 100 12.97 -5.43 5.75
N LYS A 101 12.78 -4.60 4.71
CA LYS A 101 13.53 -3.35 4.57
C LYS A 101 13.11 -2.26 5.57
N ARG A 102 12.12 -2.48 6.44
CA ARG A 102 11.65 -1.50 7.46
C ARG A 102 11.39 -0.09 6.93
N ILE A 103 10.85 0.00 5.73
CA ILE A 103 10.63 1.27 5.04
C ILE A 103 9.53 2.11 5.70
N ARG A 104 8.43 1.49 6.13
CA ARG A 104 7.32 2.19 6.79
C ARG A 104 7.77 2.86 8.10
N PRO A 105 8.44 2.15 9.03
CA PRO A 105 9.02 2.79 10.20
C PRO A 105 10.10 3.82 9.88
N LEU A 106 10.95 3.59 8.85
CA LEU A 106 11.93 4.58 8.40
C LEU A 106 11.24 5.88 7.99
N LEU A 107 10.20 5.81 7.14
CA LEU A 107 9.47 6.99 6.67
C LEU A 107 8.84 7.77 7.82
N LEU A 108 8.28 7.08 8.82
CA LEU A 108 7.75 7.74 10.02
C LEU A 108 8.85 8.52 10.75
N SER A 109 10.00 7.89 11.03
CA SER A 109 11.14 8.57 11.69
C SER A 109 11.63 9.75 10.85
N LEU A 110 11.83 9.58 9.54
CA LEU A 110 12.25 10.65 8.66
C LEU A 110 11.29 11.85 8.70
N CYS A 111 9.98 11.60 8.67
CA CYS A 111 8.97 12.64 8.78
C CYS A 111 8.97 13.33 10.16
N SER A 112 9.20 12.60 11.25
CA SER A 112 9.32 13.21 12.59
C SER A 112 10.52 14.14 12.68
N ARG A 113 11.61 13.84 11.97
CA ARG A 113 12.85 14.64 12.00
C ARG A 113 12.84 15.91 11.18
N LEU A 114 11.79 16.18 10.39
CA LEU A 114 11.72 17.37 9.53
C LEU A 114 11.82 18.70 10.29
N THR A 115 11.41 18.73 11.56
CA THR A 115 11.42 19.92 12.44
C THR A 115 12.57 19.92 13.45
N GLY A 116 13.47 18.93 13.41
CA GLY A 116 14.52 18.74 14.41
C GLY A 116 14.05 18.08 15.71
N TYR A 117 12.88 17.42 15.70
CA TYR A 117 12.38 16.59 16.80
C TYR A 117 13.41 15.55 17.27
N ILE A 118 13.49 15.32 18.59
CA ILE A 118 14.34 14.32 19.23
C ILE A 118 13.46 13.11 19.56
N PRO A 119 13.88 11.88 19.22
CA PRO A 119 12.98 10.74 19.21
C PRO A 119 12.58 10.35 20.63
N LYS A 120 11.34 9.91 20.79
CA LYS A 120 10.81 9.33 22.03
C LYS A 120 9.69 8.36 21.72
N ASP A 121 8.66 8.90 21.09
CA ASP A 121 7.35 8.29 20.94
C ASP A 121 7.10 7.85 19.49
N ASP A 122 7.80 8.49 18.55
CA ASP A 122 7.79 8.17 17.13
C ASP A 122 8.36 6.77 16.83
N LEU A 123 9.45 6.37 17.50
CA LEU A 123 10.03 5.03 17.33
C LEU A 123 9.10 3.93 17.84
N VAL A 124 8.37 4.19 18.93
CA VAL A 124 7.32 3.29 19.40
C VAL A 124 6.23 3.17 18.34
N LEU A 125 5.73 4.29 17.81
CA LEU A 125 4.71 4.27 16.74
C LEU A 125 5.20 3.56 15.47
N GLY A 126 6.47 3.73 15.10
CA GLY A 126 7.11 2.99 14.01
C GLY A 126 7.02 1.47 14.20
N SER A 127 7.26 0.98 15.43
CA SER A 127 7.10 -0.45 15.75
C SER A 127 5.65 -0.93 15.62
N LEU A 128 4.67 -0.10 16.01
CA LEU A 128 3.25 -0.44 15.93
C LEU A 128 2.73 -0.45 14.49
N ILE A 129 3.26 0.41 13.63
CA ILE A 129 3.00 0.37 12.18
C ILE A 129 3.52 -0.94 11.57
N GLU A 130 4.70 -1.39 11.96
CA GLU A 130 5.24 -2.66 11.49
C GLU A 130 4.44 -3.86 12.03
N PHE A 131 3.86 -3.76 13.24
CA PHE A 131 2.91 -4.77 13.74
C PHE A 131 1.64 -4.84 12.87
N ILE A 132 1.06 -3.70 12.51
CA ILE A 132 -0.11 -3.66 11.62
C ILE A 132 0.25 -4.27 10.27
N HIS A 133 1.37 -3.88 9.67
CA HIS A 133 1.83 -4.47 8.41
C HIS A 133 2.07 -5.98 8.53
N THR A 134 2.65 -6.44 9.63
CA THR A 134 2.89 -7.87 9.87
C THR A 134 1.58 -8.63 10.03
N ALA A 135 0.58 -8.03 10.67
CA ALA A 135 -0.76 -8.59 10.77
C ALA A 135 -1.41 -8.74 9.38
N THR A 136 -1.31 -7.75 8.50
CA THR A 136 -1.85 -7.87 7.14
C THR A 136 -1.15 -8.99 6.38
N LEU A 137 0.18 -9.12 6.47
CA LEU A 137 0.91 -10.22 5.82
C LEU A 137 0.46 -11.61 6.29
N LEU A 138 0.15 -11.78 7.58
CA LEU A 138 -0.39 -13.03 8.12
C LEU A 138 -1.76 -13.38 7.54
N HIS A 139 -2.61 -12.38 7.38
CA HIS A 139 -3.95 -12.51 6.81
C HIS A 139 -3.88 -12.75 5.30
N ASP A 140 -3.08 -11.97 4.58
CA ASP A 140 -2.84 -12.09 3.13
C ASP A 140 -2.30 -13.50 2.80
N ASP A 141 -1.32 -14.00 3.56
CA ASP A 141 -0.79 -15.37 3.35
C ASP A 141 -1.91 -16.42 3.38
N VAL A 142 -2.94 -16.23 4.22
CA VAL A 142 -4.09 -17.13 4.31
C VAL A 142 -5.06 -16.95 3.15
N LEU A 143 -5.37 -15.70 2.77
CA LEU A 143 -6.27 -15.37 1.68
C LEU A 143 -5.71 -15.81 0.32
N ASP A 144 -4.41 -15.58 0.09
CA ASP A 144 -3.70 -15.90 -1.15
C ASP A 144 -3.19 -17.36 -1.19
N GLU A 145 -3.49 -18.15 -0.16
CA GLU A 145 -2.99 -19.51 0.04
C GLU A 145 -1.47 -19.66 -0.11
N ALA A 146 -0.72 -18.61 0.26
CA ALA A 146 0.74 -18.55 0.09
C ALA A 146 1.45 -19.76 0.73
N THR A 147 2.47 -20.26 0.02
CA THR A 147 3.33 -21.34 0.51
C THR A 147 4.62 -20.83 1.12
N LEU A 148 5.12 -19.69 0.63
CA LEU A 148 6.36 -19.05 1.04
C LEU A 148 6.14 -17.56 1.33
N ARG A 149 6.90 -17.02 2.28
CA ARG A 149 7.01 -15.60 2.59
C ARG A 149 8.47 -15.27 2.89
N ARG A 150 9.05 -14.32 2.15
CA ARG A 150 10.47 -13.93 2.27
C ARG A 150 11.44 -15.13 2.23
N GLY A 151 11.19 -16.08 1.33
CA GLY A 151 12.01 -17.28 1.16
C GLY A 151 11.85 -18.36 2.24
N ARG A 152 10.99 -18.14 3.25
CA ARG A 152 10.69 -19.11 4.32
C ARG A 152 9.27 -19.65 4.15
N PRO A 153 8.93 -20.83 4.70
CA PRO A 153 7.54 -21.31 4.68
C PRO A 153 6.61 -20.28 5.33
N ALA A 154 5.50 -19.97 4.65
CA ALA A 154 4.49 -19.06 5.19
C ALA A 154 3.91 -19.61 6.50
N ALA A 155 3.54 -18.74 7.45
CA ALA A 155 3.09 -19.16 8.77
C ALA A 155 1.90 -20.15 8.70
N ARG A 156 0.99 -19.95 7.74
CA ARG A 156 -0.14 -20.85 7.51
C ARG A 156 0.26 -22.29 7.14
N ARG A 157 1.45 -22.48 6.57
CA ARG A 157 1.96 -23.81 6.22
C ARG A 157 2.52 -24.56 7.41
N ILE A 158 3.03 -23.82 8.40
CA ILE A 158 3.63 -24.39 9.61
C ILE A 158 2.56 -24.60 10.69
N TRP A 159 1.74 -23.59 10.96
CA TRP A 159 0.78 -23.58 12.08
C TRP A 159 -0.70 -23.62 11.64
N GLY A 160 -0.99 -23.58 10.34
CA GLY A 160 -2.35 -23.62 9.80
C GLY A 160 -3.05 -22.26 9.74
N ASN A 161 -4.09 -22.15 8.91
CA ASN A 161 -4.82 -20.90 8.69
C ASN A 161 -5.37 -20.28 9.98
N ARG A 162 -5.93 -21.10 10.89
CA ARG A 162 -6.53 -20.61 12.14
C ARG A 162 -5.52 -19.90 13.04
N ALA A 163 -4.33 -20.48 13.20
CA ALA A 163 -3.28 -19.89 14.03
C ALA A 163 -2.74 -18.59 13.41
N SER A 164 -2.56 -18.56 12.08
CA SER A 164 -2.13 -17.34 11.38
C SER A 164 -3.12 -16.19 11.50
N ILE A 165 -4.43 -16.46 11.32
CA ILE A 165 -5.48 -15.44 11.46
C ILE A 165 -5.45 -14.86 12.89
N LEU A 166 -5.47 -15.72 13.91
CA LEU A 166 -5.49 -15.29 15.31
C LEU A 166 -4.21 -14.54 15.72
N ALA A 167 -3.05 -14.93 15.19
CA ALA A 167 -1.80 -14.19 15.40
C ALA A 167 -1.85 -12.80 14.76
N GLY A 168 -2.43 -12.68 13.56
CA GLY A 168 -2.67 -11.39 12.91
C GLY A 168 -3.63 -10.51 13.72
N ASP A 169 -4.75 -11.07 14.18
CA ASP A 169 -5.73 -10.37 15.02
C ASP A 169 -5.08 -9.86 16.33
N TYR A 170 -4.19 -10.66 16.91
CA TYR A 170 -3.43 -10.27 18.09
C TYR A 170 -2.49 -9.09 17.80
N LEU A 171 -1.65 -9.18 16.76
CA LEU A 171 -0.71 -8.10 16.42
C LEU A 171 -1.46 -6.80 16.12
N TYR A 172 -2.55 -6.90 15.37
CA TYR A 172 -3.41 -5.77 15.04
C TYR A 172 -4.04 -5.15 16.29
N SER A 173 -4.70 -5.95 17.13
CA SER A 173 -5.34 -5.46 18.36
C SER A 173 -4.33 -4.90 19.36
N ARG A 174 -3.14 -5.50 19.47
CA ARG A 174 -2.04 -4.99 20.29
C ARG A 174 -1.54 -3.64 19.78
N ALA A 175 -1.36 -3.49 18.47
CA ALA A 175 -0.99 -2.20 17.88
C ALA A 175 -2.04 -1.12 18.20
N MET A 176 -3.33 -1.41 17.98
CA MET A 176 -4.42 -0.48 18.26
C MET A 176 -4.51 -0.10 19.75
N HIS A 177 -4.32 -1.07 20.65
CA HIS A 177 -4.32 -0.81 22.09
C HIS A 177 -3.20 0.17 22.49
N HIS A 178 -1.99 -0.04 21.98
CA HIS A 178 -0.86 0.83 22.25
C HIS A 178 -1.02 2.21 21.60
N ILE A 179 -1.51 2.28 20.35
CA ILE A 179 -1.80 3.54 19.67
C ILE A 179 -2.79 4.38 20.49
N ALA A 180 -3.90 3.78 20.93
CA ALA A 180 -4.90 4.47 21.75
C ALA A 180 -4.31 5.05 23.05
N ALA A 181 -3.29 4.40 23.63
CA ALA A 181 -2.63 4.85 24.85
C ALA A 181 -1.80 6.13 24.68
N PHE A 182 -1.45 6.55 23.45
CA PHE A 182 -0.80 7.84 23.19
C PHE A 182 -1.70 9.03 23.51
N LYS A 183 -3.03 8.83 23.60
CA LYS A 183 -4.02 9.89 23.88
C LYS A 183 -3.89 11.11 22.96
N ASN A 184 -3.38 10.92 21.76
CA ASN A 184 -3.31 11.93 20.72
C ASN A 184 -4.41 11.63 19.68
N HIS A 185 -5.43 12.48 19.63
CA HIS A 185 -6.59 12.27 18.77
C HIS A 185 -6.20 12.23 17.28
N GLU A 186 -5.31 13.12 16.82
CA GLU A 186 -4.92 13.17 15.41
C GLU A 186 -4.14 11.92 14.98
N VAL A 187 -3.25 11.41 15.86
CA VAL A 187 -2.54 10.15 15.62
C VAL A 187 -3.51 8.96 15.61
N ASN A 188 -4.41 8.90 16.59
CA ASN A 188 -5.40 7.83 16.69
C ASN A 188 -6.33 7.78 15.47
N ASP A 189 -6.81 8.94 15.03
CA ASP A 189 -7.68 9.06 13.85
C ASP A 189 -6.96 8.64 12.56
N ALA A 190 -5.72 9.13 12.35
CA ALA A 190 -4.92 8.76 11.19
C ALA A 190 -4.66 7.25 11.12
N MET A 191 -4.31 6.63 12.25
CA MET A 191 -4.05 5.20 12.33
C MET A 191 -5.32 4.36 12.16
N ALA A 192 -6.43 4.76 12.77
CA ALA A 192 -7.71 4.07 12.62
C ALA A 192 -8.24 4.15 11.18
N LEU A 193 -8.12 5.31 10.52
CA LEU A 193 -8.50 5.48 9.13
C LEU A 193 -7.65 4.62 8.18
N ALA A 194 -6.33 4.55 8.42
CA ALA A 194 -5.45 3.70 7.63
C ALA A 194 -5.84 2.22 7.75
N CYS A 195 -6.09 1.78 8.97
CA CYS A 195 -6.53 0.42 9.27
C CYS A 195 -7.87 0.06 8.62
N LYS A 196 -8.84 0.98 8.68
CA LYS A 196 -10.11 0.84 7.95
C LYS A 196 -9.86 0.67 6.44
N ARG A 197 -9.03 1.54 5.86
CA ARG A 197 -8.73 1.51 4.41
C ARG A 197 -8.00 0.24 4.01
N LEU A 198 -7.06 -0.27 4.80
CA LEU A 198 -6.37 -1.54 4.52
C LEU A 198 -7.40 -2.68 4.36
N ALA A 199 -8.33 -2.80 5.30
CA ALA A 199 -9.38 -3.82 5.23
C ALA A 199 -10.32 -3.62 4.03
N GLU A 200 -10.73 -2.37 3.75
CA GLU A 200 -11.54 -2.05 2.56
C GLU A 200 -10.79 -2.37 1.26
N GLY A 201 -9.49 -2.07 1.19
CA GLY A 201 -8.63 -2.34 0.04
C GLY A 201 -8.52 -3.82 -0.26
N GLU A 202 -8.41 -4.66 0.77
CA GLU A 202 -8.37 -6.11 0.60
C GLU A 202 -9.69 -6.67 0.03
N ILE A 203 -10.83 -6.17 0.52
CA ILE A 203 -12.14 -6.55 -0.01
C ILE A 203 -12.34 -6.04 -1.44
N LEU A 204 -11.88 -4.82 -1.75
CA LEU A 204 -11.94 -4.29 -3.11
C LEU A 204 -11.09 -5.13 -4.07
N GLN A 205 -9.89 -5.55 -3.67
CA GLN A 205 -9.05 -6.46 -4.45
C GLN A 205 -9.77 -7.79 -4.68
N LEU A 206 -10.34 -8.39 -3.63
CA LEU A 206 -11.09 -9.64 -3.75
C LEU A 206 -12.26 -9.52 -4.75
N CYS A 207 -12.97 -8.38 -4.75
CA CYS A 207 -14.05 -8.12 -5.71
C CYS A 207 -13.53 -7.89 -7.15
N ALA A 208 -12.35 -7.29 -7.28
CA ALA A 208 -11.73 -6.97 -8.56
C ALA A 208 -10.97 -8.15 -9.19
N ASN A 209 -10.67 -9.19 -8.41
CA ASN A 209 -10.05 -10.41 -8.93
C ASN A 209 -10.89 -10.98 -10.07
N ARG A 210 -10.20 -11.29 -11.17
CA ARG A 210 -10.76 -11.84 -12.41
C ARG A 210 -11.78 -10.92 -13.08
N GLN A 211 -11.69 -9.60 -12.87
CA GLN A 211 -12.47 -8.59 -13.59
C GLN A 211 -11.61 -7.96 -14.71
N PRO A 212 -11.56 -8.52 -15.92
CA PRO A 212 -10.68 -8.03 -16.99
C PRO A 212 -11.04 -6.65 -17.53
N LEU A 213 -12.23 -6.14 -17.18
CA LEU A 213 -12.70 -4.79 -17.54
C LEU A 213 -12.61 -3.81 -16.36
N LEU A 214 -11.76 -4.10 -15.36
CA LEU A 214 -11.51 -3.25 -14.21
C LEU A 214 -11.06 -1.84 -14.68
N PRO A 215 -11.80 -0.78 -14.33
CA PRO A 215 -11.37 0.58 -14.65
C PRO A 215 -10.08 0.95 -13.90
N GLU A 216 -9.19 1.71 -14.54
CA GLU A 216 -7.94 2.19 -13.92
C GLU A 216 -8.20 2.89 -12.57
N ALA A 217 -9.25 3.70 -12.48
CA ALA A 217 -9.59 4.41 -11.24
C ALA A 217 -9.98 3.46 -10.08
N GLU A 218 -10.55 2.30 -10.37
CA GLU A 218 -10.87 1.30 -9.34
C GLU A 218 -9.63 0.53 -8.91
N TYR A 219 -8.77 0.17 -9.87
CA TYR A 219 -7.45 -0.39 -9.59
C TYR A 219 -6.60 0.55 -8.72
N LEU A 220 -6.51 1.84 -9.07
CA LEU A 220 -5.75 2.81 -8.28
C LEU A 220 -6.31 2.95 -6.86
N ARG A 221 -7.63 2.85 -6.68
CA ARG A 221 -8.25 2.86 -5.34
C ARG A 221 -7.84 1.64 -4.51
N ILE A 222 -7.73 0.46 -5.13
CA ILE A 222 -7.22 -0.74 -4.45
C ILE A 222 -5.79 -0.51 -4.00
N VAL A 223 -4.92 0.00 -4.89
CA VAL A 223 -3.52 0.32 -4.58
C VAL A 223 -3.40 1.34 -3.46
N GLU A 224 -4.17 2.43 -3.54
CA GLU A 224 -4.26 3.46 -2.50
C GLU A 224 -4.59 2.86 -1.13
N TYR A 225 -5.53 1.92 -1.08
CA TYR A 225 -6.07 1.40 0.17
C TYR A 225 -5.21 0.27 0.74
N LYS A 226 -4.81 -0.71 -0.09
CA LYS A 226 -4.03 -1.89 0.32
C LYS A 226 -2.56 -1.55 0.61
N THR A 227 -1.97 -0.63 -0.17
CA THR A 227 -0.53 -0.32 -0.06
C THR A 227 -0.28 1.11 0.42
N GLY A 228 -0.95 2.09 -0.18
CA GLY A 228 -0.71 3.51 0.07
C GLY A 228 -1.13 4.00 1.46
N ALA A 229 -2.26 3.53 1.99
CA ALA A 229 -2.89 4.08 3.19
C ALA A 229 -2.00 4.00 4.43
N LEU A 230 -1.28 2.88 4.61
CA LEU A 230 -0.40 2.71 5.78
C LEU A 230 0.88 3.54 5.67
N LEU A 231 1.41 3.73 4.44
CA LEU A 231 2.56 4.63 4.19
C LEU A 231 2.16 6.09 4.42
N ALA A 232 0.99 6.49 3.92
CA ALA A 232 0.41 7.81 4.13
C ALA A 232 0.25 8.12 5.62
N ALA A 233 -0.29 7.17 6.39
CA ALA A 233 -0.43 7.30 7.83
C ALA A 233 0.92 7.36 8.55
N ALA A 234 1.91 6.54 8.15
CA ALA A 234 3.26 6.58 8.71
C ALA A 234 3.88 7.97 8.58
N CYS A 235 3.83 8.56 7.39
CA CYS A 235 4.36 9.90 7.13
C CYS A 235 3.59 10.98 7.90
N LYS A 236 2.25 10.95 7.89
CA LYS A 236 1.39 11.90 8.62
C LYS A 236 1.67 11.87 10.11
N VAL A 237 1.66 10.68 10.71
CA VAL A 237 1.91 10.47 12.14
C VAL A 237 3.32 10.90 12.50
N GLY A 238 4.33 10.57 11.68
CA GLY A 238 5.69 11.07 11.86
C GLY A 238 5.73 12.60 11.95
N GLY A 239 5.11 13.29 11.00
CA GLY A 239 4.99 14.75 11.02
C GLY A 239 4.31 15.29 12.27
N LEU A 240 3.17 14.71 12.67
CA LEU A 240 2.44 15.11 13.87
C LEU A 240 3.30 14.96 15.13
N MET A 241 4.07 13.88 15.25
CA MET A 241 5.02 13.69 16.35
C MET A 241 6.16 14.71 16.31
N GLY A 242 6.58 15.11 15.11
CA GLY A 242 7.54 16.19 14.90
C GLY A 242 6.98 17.60 15.18
N GLY A 243 5.68 17.75 15.44
CA GLY A 243 5.06 19.05 15.70
C GLY A 243 4.92 19.94 14.46
N VAL A 244 4.82 19.33 13.27
CA VAL A 244 4.47 20.09 12.05
C VAL A 244 3.04 20.63 12.13
N SER A 245 2.73 21.66 11.35
CA SER A 245 1.35 22.18 11.26
C SER A 245 0.38 21.15 10.65
N SER A 246 -0.92 21.26 10.92
CA SER A 246 -1.92 20.34 10.32
C SER A 246 -1.90 20.34 8.79
N LEU A 247 -1.58 21.48 8.15
CA LEU A 247 -1.39 21.55 6.69
C LEU A 247 -0.18 20.73 6.25
N GLN A 248 0.95 20.89 6.92
CA GLN A 248 2.16 20.10 6.64
C GLN A 248 1.94 18.61 6.92
N ALA A 249 1.18 18.24 7.95
CA ALA A 249 0.84 16.85 8.23
C ALA A 249 0.02 16.24 7.08
N GLU A 250 -0.86 17.01 6.44
CA GLU A 250 -1.60 16.56 5.26
C GLU A 250 -0.72 16.47 4.01
N GLU A 251 0.24 17.38 3.83
CA GLU A 251 1.26 17.23 2.78
C GLU A 251 2.07 15.94 2.97
N LEU A 252 2.43 15.57 4.20
CA LEU A 252 3.12 14.31 4.50
C LEU A 252 2.23 13.09 4.28
N TYR A 253 0.93 13.19 4.55
CA TYR A 253 -0.03 12.16 4.19
C TYR A 253 -0.01 11.91 2.67
N HIS A 254 -0.12 12.97 1.87
CA HIS A 254 -0.09 12.86 0.41
C HIS A 254 1.26 12.38 -0.12
N PHE A 255 2.36 12.82 0.47
CA PHE A 255 3.69 12.28 0.19
C PHE A 255 3.73 10.76 0.35
N GLY A 256 3.33 10.25 1.53
CA GLY A 256 3.34 8.81 1.80
C GLY A 256 2.37 8.02 0.91
N LEU A 257 1.19 8.57 0.61
CA LEU A 257 0.21 7.97 -0.29
C LEU A 257 0.79 7.81 -1.70
N ASN A 258 1.36 8.89 -2.24
CA ASN A 258 1.95 8.92 -3.56
C ASN A 258 3.16 7.97 -3.68
N VAL A 259 4.03 7.91 -2.66
CA VAL A 259 5.13 6.93 -2.60
C VAL A 259 4.58 5.50 -2.62
N GLY A 260 3.52 5.21 -1.86
CA GLY A 260 2.91 3.88 -1.83
C GLY A 260 2.26 3.46 -3.14
N ILE A 261 1.60 4.39 -3.84
CA ILE A 261 1.06 4.12 -5.18
C ILE A 261 2.20 3.87 -6.17
N ALA A 262 3.20 4.76 -6.21
CA ALA A 262 4.35 4.62 -7.09
C ALA A 262 5.07 3.28 -6.90
N PHE A 263 5.23 2.86 -5.64
CA PHE A 263 5.81 1.58 -5.28
C PHE A 263 5.05 0.40 -5.88
N GLN A 264 3.72 0.37 -5.68
CA GLN A 264 2.91 -0.74 -6.20
C GLN A 264 2.92 -0.76 -7.73
N LEU A 265 2.85 0.41 -8.39
CA LEU A 265 2.96 0.47 -9.86
C LEU A 265 4.32 -0.06 -10.36
N ALA A 266 5.40 0.16 -9.60
CA ALA A 266 6.72 -0.37 -9.92
C ALA A 266 6.79 -1.89 -9.71
N ASP A 267 6.20 -2.41 -8.62
CA ASP A 267 6.08 -3.86 -8.37
C ASP A 267 5.26 -4.55 -9.48
N ASP A 268 4.13 -3.97 -9.89
CA ASP A 268 3.30 -4.47 -10.99
C ASP A 268 4.04 -4.44 -12.34
N TRP A 269 4.93 -3.45 -12.55
CA TRP A 269 5.80 -3.42 -13.73
C TRP A 269 6.88 -4.50 -13.68
N LEU A 270 7.44 -4.78 -12.50
CA LEU A 270 8.45 -5.83 -12.31
C LEU A 270 7.87 -7.23 -12.56
N ASP A 271 6.58 -7.46 -12.24
CA ASP A 271 5.91 -8.76 -12.47
C ASP A 271 5.94 -9.21 -13.94
N TYR A 272 5.99 -8.26 -14.89
CA TYR A 272 6.05 -8.55 -16.34
C TYR A 272 7.42 -8.34 -16.99
N THR A 273 8.42 -7.83 -16.25
CA THR A 273 9.74 -7.46 -16.82
C THR A 273 10.91 -8.18 -16.17
N ALA A 274 10.68 -8.86 -15.05
CA ALA A 274 11.71 -9.63 -14.36
C ALA A 274 12.29 -10.73 -15.28
N ASN A 275 13.57 -10.61 -15.65
CA ASN A 275 14.31 -11.70 -16.28
C ASN A 275 14.44 -12.86 -15.29
N GLU A 276 13.99 -14.06 -15.66
CA GLU A 276 14.06 -15.29 -14.85
C GLU A 276 15.46 -15.54 -14.26
N ARG A 277 16.52 -15.05 -14.93
CA ARG A 277 17.92 -15.26 -14.53
C ARG A 277 18.39 -14.45 -13.31
N ASN A 278 17.79 -13.30 -13.01
CA ASN A 278 18.30 -12.41 -11.94
C ASN A 278 17.43 -12.38 -10.68
N LEU A 279 16.13 -12.72 -10.79
CA LEU A 279 15.17 -12.49 -9.71
C LEU A 279 14.53 -13.76 -9.13
N GLY A 280 14.70 -14.93 -9.77
CA GLY A 280 14.08 -16.18 -9.31
C GLY A 280 12.54 -16.14 -9.22
N LYS A 281 11.91 -15.12 -9.83
CA LYS A 281 10.46 -14.94 -9.91
C LYS A 281 9.95 -15.44 -11.25
N THR A 282 8.85 -16.17 -11.21
CA THR A 282 8.05 -16.51 -12.40
C THR A 282 7.41 -15.22 -12.90
N LEU A 283 7.43 -14.95 -14.21
CA LEU A 283 6.73 -13.82 -14.79
C LEU A 283 5.22 -13.95 -14.59
N GLY A 284 4.51 -12.83 -14.44
CA GLY A 284 3.05 -12.75 -14.48
C GLY A 284 2.35 -13.45 -13.31
N GLN A 285 2.95 -13.50 -12.12
CA GLN A 285 2.35 -14.17 -10.97
C GLN A 285 1.00 -13.55 -10.60
N ASP A 286 0.90 -12.23 -10.73
CA ASP A 286 -0.31 -11.50 -10.41
C ASP A 286 -1.48 -11.97 -11.28
N LEU A 287 -1.26 -12.06 -12.59
CA LEU A 287 -2.28 -12.55 -13.53
C LEU A 287 -2.65 -14.01 -13.28
N MET A 288 -1.69 -14.85 -12.94
CA MET A 288 -1.94 -16.27 -12.62
C MET A 288 -2.76 -16.43 -11.32
N GLN A 289 -2.67 -15.47 -10.41
CA GLN A 289 -3.52 -15.37 -9.21
C GLN A 289 -4.87 -14.70 -9.49
N GLY A 290 -5.09 -14.22 -10.71
CA GLY A 290 -6.32 -13.56 -11.15
C GLY A 290 -6.36 -12.06 -10.88
N MET A 291 -5.25 -11.45 -10.49
CA MET A 291 -5.15 -10.00 -10.27
C MET A 291 -5.03 -9.27 -11.62
N VAL A 292 -5.76 -8.17 -11.75
CA VAL A 292 -5.78 -7.33 -12.95
C VAL A 292 -5.06 -6.02 -12.64
N THR A 293 -3.82 -5.91 -13.09
CA THR A 293 -2.90 -4.80 -12.78
C THR A 293 -2.79 -3.78 -13.92
N LEU A 294 -2.16 -2.62 -13.67
CA LEU A 294 -2.11 -1.51 -14.61
C LEU A 294 -1.58 -1.87 -16.02
N PRO A 295 -0.51 -2.67 -16.19
CA PRO A 295 -0.06 -3.10 -17.52
C PRO A 295 -1.16 -3.82 -18.31
N LEU A 296 -1.96 -4.66 -17.63
CA LEU A 296 -3.04 -5.43 -18.23
C LEU A 296 -4.25 -4.55 -18.55
N ILE A 297 -4.64 -3.67 -17.63
CA ILE A 297 -5.70 -2.67 -17.83
C ILE A 297 -5.40 -1.80 -19.06
N HIS A 298 -4.13 -1.44 -19.25
CA HIS A 298 -3.70 -0.67 -20.41
C HIS A 298 -3.70 -1.49 -21.71
N VAL A 299 -3.23 -2.75 -21.69
CA VAL A 299 -3.08 -3.53 -22.94
C VAL A 299 -4.40 -4.10 -23.46
N LEU A 300 -5.31 -4.58 -22.60
CA LEU A 300 -6.50 -5.31 -23.02
C LEU A 300 -7.38 -4.54 -24.02
N PRO A 301 -7.69 -3.25 -23.83
CA PRO A 301 -8.49 -2.49 -24.78
C PRO A 301 -7.82 -2.30 -26.16
N ARG A 302 -6.49 -2.46 -26.23
CA ARG A 302 -5.67 -2.23 -27.44
C ARG A 302 -5.48 -3.50 -28.27
N LEU A 303 -5.81 -4.67 -27.72
CA LEU A 303 -5.76 -5.93 -28.45
C LEU A 303 -6.80 -5.98 -29.58
N PRO A 304 -6.52 -6.73 -30.68
CA PRO A 304 -7.51 -7.06 -31.70
C PRO A 304 -8.79 -7.66 -31.09
N ALA A 305 -9.95 -7.39 -31.68
CA ALA A 305 -11.25 -7.70 -31.06
C ALA A 305 -11.43 -9.18 -30.67
N GLU A 306 -11.04 -10.12 -31.55
CA GLU A 306 -11.15 -11.56 -31.28
C GLU A 306 -10.16 -12.02 -30.20
N GLU A 307 -8.94 -11.50 -30.22
CA GLU A 307 -7.93 -11.79 -29.20
C GLU A 307 -8.35 -11.24 -27.84
N ARG A 308 -8.81 -9.98 -27.80
CA ARG A 308 -9.34 -9.34 -26.59
C ARG A 308 -10.48 -10.18 -25.99
N LYS A 309 -11.44 -10.60 -26.81
CA LYS A 309 -12.57 -11.42 -26.37
C LYS A 309 -12.11 -12.76 -25.79
N SER A 310 -11.13 -13.39 -26.43
CA SER A 310 -10.52 -14.64 -25.93
C SER A 310 -9.83 -14.43 -24.57
N MET A 311 -8.99 -13.40 -24.45
CA MET A 311 -8.25 -13.10 -23.22
C MET A 311 -9.16 -12.73 -22.05
N VAL A 312 -10.18 -11.89 -22.30
CA VAL A 312 -11.22 -11.55 -21.30
C VAL A 312 -11.87 -12.82 -20.75
N ALA A 313 -12.34 -13.71 -21.62
CA ALA A 313 -12.99 -14.94 -21.20
C ALA A 313 -12.06 -15.88 -20.41
N LYS A 314 -10.76 -15.91 -20.74
CA LYS A 314 -9.76 -16.70 -20.01
C LYS A 314 -9.47 -16.12 -18.63
N ILE A 315 -9.36 -14.80 -18.50
CA ILE A 315 -9.15 -14.12 -17.21
C ILE A 315 -10.34 -14.39 -16.26
N GLU A 316 -11.57 -14.20 -16.74
CA GLU A 316 -12.80 -14.45 -15.95
C GLU A 316 -12.86 -15.89 -15.42
N ARG A 317 -12.42 -16.85 -16.23
CA ARG A 317 -12.44 -18.28 -15.90
C ARG A 317 -11.19 -18.76 -15.16
N ASN A 318 -10.21 -17.88 -14.92
CA ASN A 318 -8.91 -18.24 -14.36
C ASN A 318 -8.20 -19.35 -15.16
N ALA A 319 -8.26 -19.24 -16.48
CA ALA A 319 -7.77 -20.22 -17.45
C ALA A 319 -6.66 -19.64 -18.33
N ILE A 320 -5.86 -18.72 -17.76
CA ILE A 320 -4.66 -18.18 -18.40
C ILE A 320 -3.57 -19.25 -18.34
N GLU A 321 -2.99 -19.54 -19.50
CA GLU A 321 -1.86 -20.45 -19.65
C GLU A 321 -0.57 -19.67 -19.90
N GLU A 322 0.59 -20.32 -19.76
CA GLU A 322 1.90 -19.71 -19.98
C GLU A 322 2.02 -19.08 -21.40
N GLY A 323 1.47 -19.73 -22.42
CA GLY A 323 1.44 -19.19 -23.78
C GLY A 323 0.54 -17.95 -23.94
N ASP A 324 -0.49 -17.79 -23.10
CA ASP A 324 -1.30 -16.56 -23.07
C ASP A 324 -0.53 -15.43 -22.41
N LEU A 325 0.15 -15.73 -21.30
CA LEU A 325 0.99 -14.76 -20.59
C LEU A 325 2.09 -14.22 -21.51
N LEU A 326 2.83 -15.08 -22.21
CA LEU A 326 3.87 -14.65 -23.15
C LEU A 326 3.32 -13.74 -24.25
N ARG A 327 2.13 -14.04 -24.79
CA ARG A 327 1.46 -13.20 -25.79
C ARG A 327 1.05 -11.85 -25.21
N LEU A 328 0.42 -11.83 -24.03
CA LEU A 328 0.04 -10.60 -23.35
C LEU A 328 1.25 -9.72 -23.05
N THR A 329 2.34 -10.29 -22.54
CA THR A 329 3.58 -9.56 -22.29
C THR A 329 4.17 -8.99 -23.60
N ALA A 330 4.16 -9.75 -24.69
CA ALA A 330 4.59 -9.24 -25.99
C ALA A 330 3.72 -8.06 -26.47
N SER A 331 2.40 -8.17 -26.35
CA SER A 331 1.47 -7.07 -26.66
C SER A 331 1.67 -5.87 -25.72
N MET A 332 2.03 -6.08 -24.45
CA MET A 332 2.35 -5.00 -23.53
C MET A 332 3.60 -4.23 -23.95
N HIS A 333 4.61 -4.91 -24.52
CA HIS A 333 5.76 -4.26 -25.12
C HIS A 333 5.37 -3.49 -26.38
N GLU A 334 4.63 -4.09 -27.31
CA GLU A 334 4.22 -3.49 -28.58
C GLU A 334 3.37 -2.23 -28.38
N HIS A 335 2.40 -2.29 -27.46
CA HIS A 335 1.48 -1.18 -27.17
C HIS A 335 1.99 -0.21 -26.09
N GLY A 336 3.23 -0.39 -25.61
CA GLY A 336 3.86 0.50 -24.64
C GLY A 336 3.22 0.47 -23.25
N SER A 337 2.48 -0.57 -22.86
CA SER A 337 1.83 -0.69 -21.54
C SER A 337 2.83 -0.71 -20.39
N LEU A 338 4.00 -1.33 -20.59
CA LEU A 338 5.06 -1.36 -19.58
C LEU A 338 5.68 0.04 -19.40
N SER A 339 5.93 0.75 -20.50
CA SER A 339 6.40 2.14 -20.45
C SER A 339 5.36 3.04 -19.80
N HIS A 340 4.07 2.86 -20.12
CA HIS A 340 2.98 3.60 -19.51
C HIS A 340 2.96 3.41 -17.99
N THR A 341 3.02 2.16 -17.52
CA THR A 341 3.04 1.84 -16.07
C THR A 341 4.23 2.48 -15.36
N ARG A 342 5.42 2.43 -15.97
CA ARG A 342 6.62 3.08 -15.43
C ARG A 342 6.49 4.61 -15.38
N THR A 343 5.94 5.23 -16.42
CA THR A 343 5.67 6.67 -16.44
C THR A 343 4.67 7.06 -15.35
N ARG A 344 3.57 6.31 -15.19
CA ARG A 344 2.58 6.54 -14.13
C ARG A 344 3.21 6.43 -12.75
N SER A 345 4.06 5.42 -12.50
CA SER A 345 4.83 5.30 -11.25
C SER A 345 5.69 6.55 -10.98
N ARG A 346 6.40 7.05 -12.00
CA ARG A 346 7.23 8.27 -11.87
C ARG A 346 6.40 9.53 -11.60
N GLU A 347 5.24 9.69 -12.24
CA GLU A 347 4.33 10.81 -12.00
C GLU A 347 3.91 10.89 -10.52
N TYR A 348 3.65 9.74 -9.88
CA TYR A 348 3.36 9.69 -8.45
C TYR A 348 4.58 10.04 -7.58
N ILE A 349 5.79 9.65 -7.96
CA ILE A 349 7.00 10.14 -7.26
C ILE A 349 7.14 11.66 -7.40
N ASP A 350 6.98 12.21 -8.60
CA ASP A 350 7.08 13.66 -8.81
C ASP A 350 6.00 14.43 -7.99
N ALA A 351 4.80 13.86 -7.87
CA ALA A 351 3.76 14.37 -6.98
C ALA A 351 4.18 14.29 -5.50
N ALA A 352 4.74 13.17 -5.05
CA ALA A 352 5.27 13.01 -3.70
C ALA A 352 6.35 14.07 -3.39
N LEU A 353 7.33 14.23 -4.29
CA LEU A 353 8.40 15.22 -4.12
C LEU A 353 7.85 16.66 -4.06
N SER A 354 6.77 16.94 -4.79
CA SER A 354 6.08 18.23 -4.72
C SER A 354 5.46 18.50 -3.35
N ASN A 355 4.97 17.47 -2.64
CA ASN A 355 4.45 17.60 -1.28
C ASN A 355 5.55 17.99 -0.25
N LEU A 356 6.82 17.69 -0.55
CA LEU A 356 7.93 18.07 0.33
C LEU A 356 8.41 19.52 0.13
N THR A 357 7.86 20.28 -0.82
CA THR A 357 8.29 21.66 -1.12
C THR A 357 7.97 22.65 0.01
N THR A 358 7.01 22.33 0.88
CA THR A 358 6.57 23.15 2.02
C THR A 358 7.49 23.04 3.25
N PHE A 359 8.51 22.18 3.19
CA PHE A 359 9.48 21.96 4.28
C PHE A 359 10.84 22.57 3.92
N ASP A 360 11.55 23.08 4.92
CA ASP A 360 12.92 23.58 4.74
C ASP A 360 13.89 22.45 4.37
N ASP A 361 15.00 22.81 3.73
CA ASP A 361 16.06 21.83 3.45
C ASP A 361 16.65 21.29 4.76
N SER A 362 16.75 19.97 4.84
CA SER A 362 17.27 19.25 6.01
C SER A 362 17.79 17.89 5.57
N THR A 363 18.62 17.26 6.40
CA THR A 363 19.08 15.88 6.16
C THR A 363 17.89 14.92 6.05
N ALA A 364 16.85 15.10 6.87
CA ALA A 364 15.65 14.29 6.82
C ALA A 364 14.86 14.47 5.52
N LYS A 365 14.69 15.72 5.04
CA LYS A 365 14.05 15.99 3.75
C LYS A 365 14.81 15.36 2.60
N ARG A 366 16.14 15.51 2.56
CA ARG A 366 16.99 14.88 1.53
C ARG A 366 16.88 13.35 1.58
N ALA A 367 16.87 12.76 2.78
CA ALA A 367 16.66 11.32 2.95
C ALA A 367 15.27 10.87 2.45
N LEU A 368 14.19 11.61 2.72
CA LEU A 368 12.85 11.30 2.19
C LEU A 368 12.82 11.28 0.65
N ILE A 369 13.50 12.23 0.00
CA ILE A 369 13.63 12.28 -1.46
C ILE A 369 14.32 11.01 -1.97
N VAL A 370 15.44 10.63 -1.35
CA VAL A 370 16.19 9.42 -1.70
C VAL A 370 15.37 8.16 -1.49
N VAL A 371 14.64 8.05 -0.38
CA VAL A 371 13.75 6.91 -0.12
C VAL A 371 12.65 6.84 -1.19
N ALA A 372 12.02 7.97 -1.54
CA ALA A 372 10.99 8.01 -2.57
C ALA A 372 11.52 7.56 -3.94
N ASP A 373 12.70 8.01 -4.36
CA ASP A 373 13.33 7.56 -5.61
C ASP A 373 13.77 6.09 -5.54
N TYR A 374 14.31 5.65 -4.40
CA TYR A 374 14.68 4.26 -4.18
C TYR A 374 13.47 3.33 -4.31
N MET A 375 12.29 3.78 -3.89
CA MET A 375 11.08 2.96 -3.86
C MET A 375 10.66 2.43 -5.24
N VAL A 376 10.99 3.14 -6.32
CA VAL A 376 10.62 2.76 -7.70
C VAL A 376 11.78 2.18 -8.52
N ASN A 377 13.02 2.24 -8.01
CA ASN A 377 14.23 1.84 -8.74
C ASN A 377 14.98 0.66 -8.08
N ARG A 378 14.35 -0.08 -7.16
CA ARG A 378 14.99 -1.03 -6.24
C ARG A 378 15.85 -2.12 -6.88
N ASP A 379 15.55 -2.45 -8.13
CA ASP A 379 16.17 -3.55 -8.88
C ASP A 379 16.75 -3.07 -10.24
N SER A 380 17.00 -1.76 -10.40
CA SER A 380 17.62 -1.13 -11.58
C SER A 380 19.13 -0.96 -11.46
#